data_AF-A0A7K0UQ07-F1
#
_entry.id   AF-A0A7K0UQ07-F1
#
_cell.length_a   1.000
_cell.length_b   1.000
_cell.length_c   1.000
_cell.angle_alpha   90.00
_cell.angle_beta   90.00
_cell.angle_gamma   90.00
#
_symmetry.space_group_name_H-M   'P 1'
#
loop_
_entity.id
_entity.type
_entity.pdbx_description
1 polymer ?
#
loop_
_entity_poly.entity_id
_entity_poly.type
_entity_poly.pdbx_seq_one_letter_code
_entity_poly.pdbx_strand_id
1 'polypeptide(L)'
;MTLVEERISCPLGAWSGEPGRCQLCNQLIESTRRKTWCSNKCAREWQRNHIWRFARSAAKRRAKYHCQQQGCTAERRDCEVNHISARNGGGYGPGCHHHLNPDKNGVGGLEV
;
A
#
# COMPACT_ATOMS: atom_id res chain seq x y z
N MET A 1 -9.35 9.64 11.91
CA MET A 1 -8.98 8.22 11.95
C MET A 1 -7.50 8.12 12.28
N THR A 2 -7.13 7.35 13.31
CA THR A 2 -5.75 7.11 13.72
C THR A 2 -5.10 6.04 12.83
N LEU A 3 -3.77 5.97 12.82
CA LEU A 3 -3.04 4.90 12.10
C LEU A 3 -3.36 3.49 12.62
N VAL A 4 -3.91 3.35 13.83
CA VAL A 4 -4.33 2.06 14.38
C VAL A 4 -5.69 1.70 13.82
N GLU A 5 -6.67 2.59 13.90
CA GLU A 5 -8.01 2.40 13.32
C GLU A 5 -7.92 2.07 11.83
N GLU A 6 -7.10 2.81 11.09
CA GLU A 6 -6.91 2.59 9.65
C GLU A 6 -6.32 1.22 9.32
N ARG A 7 -5.44 0.69 10.18
CA ARG A 7 -4.88 -0.67 10.03
C ARG A 7 -5.89 -1.76 10.36
N ILE A 8 -6.76 -1.53 11.34
CA ILE A 8 -7.84 -2.47 11.69
C ILE A 8 -8.87 -2.54 10.56
N SER A 9 -9.23 -1.39 9.98
CA SER A 9 -10.21 -1.31 8.89
C SER A 9 -9.59 -1.51 7.49
N CYS A 10 -8.29 -1.81 7.40
CA CYS A 10 -7.61 -1.91 6.11
C CYS A 10 -8.14 -3.10 5.29
N PRO A 11 -8.62 -2.90 4.06
CA PRO A 11 -9.15 -4.00 3.23
C PRO A 11 -8.10 -5.02 2.79
N LEU A 12 -6.79 -4.68 2.87
CA LEU A 12 -5.68 -5.61 2.59
C LEU A 12 -5.12 -6.27 3.86
N GLY A 13 -5.56 -5.83 5.04
CA GLY A 13 -5.15 -6.37 6.33
C GLY A 13 -6.22 -7.30 6.91
N ALA A 14 -5.78 -8.22 7.75
CA ALA A 14 -6.63 -9.10 8.55
C ALA A 14 -6.53 -8.82 10.06
N TRP A 15 -5.73 -7.82 10.46
CA TRP A 15 -5.48 -7.54 11.87
C TRP A 15 -6.71 -6.92 12.55
N SER A 16 -7.16 -7.54 13.63
CA SER A 16 -8.34 -7.11 14.38
C SER A 16 -8.03 -6.11 15.50
N GLY A 17 -6.79 -5.64 15.62
CA GLY A 17 -6.37 -4.71 16.69
C GLY A 17 -5.75 -5.40 17.90
N GLU A 18 -5.74 -6.73 17.96
CA GLU A 18 -5.20 -7.48 19.09
C GLU A 18 -3.67 -7.33 19.20
N PRO A 19 -3.13 -6.94 20.37
CA PRO A 19 -1.69 -6.88 20.60
C PRO A 19 -1.00 -8.24 20.40
N GLY A 20 0.27 -8.23 20.01
CA GLY A 20 1.04 -9.47 19.80
C GLY A 20 0.69 -10.23 18.52
N ARG A 21 -0.30 -9.77 17.74
CA ARG A 21 -0.61 -10.29 16.40
C ARG A 21 -0.02 -9.42 15.30
N CYS A 22 0.28 -10.05 14.18
CA CYS A 22 0.78 -9.37 12.99
C CYS A 22 -0.26 -8.38 12.48
N GLN A 23 0.13 -7.13 12.31
CA GLN A 23 -0.76 -6.06 11.84
C GLN A 23 -1.11 -6.15 10.34
N LEU A 24 -0.80 -7.28 9.68
CA LEU A 24 -1.16 -7.57 8.29
C LEU A 24 -1.95 -8.88 8.21
N CYS A 25 -1.37 -10.01 8.63
CA CYS A 25 -2.01 -11.33 8.49
C CYS A 25 -2.70 -11.85 9.76
N ASN A 26 -2.68 -11.10 10.86
CA ASN A 26 -3.27 -11.47 12.16
C ASN A 26 -2.71 -12.74 12.84
N GLN A 27 -1.64 -13.32 12.32
CA GLN A 27 -0.96 -14.44 13.00
C GLN A 27 -0.27 -13.98 14.27
N LEU A 28 -0.20 -14.86 15.27
CA LEU A 28 0.56 -14.62 16.50
C LEU A 28 2.04 -14.36 16.14
N ILE A 29 2.64 -13.36 16.78
CA ILE A 29 4.06 -13.08 16.64
C ILE A 29 4.82 -13.88 17.70
N GLU A 30 5.37 -15.03 17.29
CA GLU A 30 6.16 -15.90 18.18
C GLU A 30 7.58 -15.38 18.46
N SER A 31 8.03 -14.39 17.69
CA SER A 31 9.36 -13.81 17.86
C SER A 31 9.43 -12.87 19.05
N THR A 32 10.49 -13.02 19.87
CA THR A 32 10.78 -12.10 20.98
C THR A 32 11.11 -10.67 20.53
N ARG A 33 11.67 -10.49 19.32
CA ARG A 33 12.13 -9.19 18.78
C ARG A 33 11.10 -8.47 17.91
N ARG A 34 10.18 -9.19 17.26
CA ARG A 34 9.19 -8.58 16.37
C ARG A 34 7.96 -8.18 17.20
N LYS A 35 7.36 -7.02 16.89
CA LYS A 35 6.17 -6.52 17.59
C LYS A 35 5.01 -6.13 16.66
N THR A 36 5.30 -5.85 15.40
CA THR A 36 4.30 -5.37 14.42
C THR A 36 4.02 -6.38 13.31
N TRP A 37 5.08 -7.05 12.81
CA TRP A 37 5.00 -7.95 11.66
C TRP A 37 5.61 -9.31 12.02
N CYS A 38 4.88 -10.41 11.78
CA CYS A 38 5.41 -11.76 12.02
C CYS A 38 6.61 -12.09 11.11
N SER A 39 6.71 -11.45 9.94
CA SER A 39 7.75 -11.72 8.94
C SER A 39 8.17 -10.47 8.16
N ASN A 40 9.35 -10.54 7.53
CA ASN A 40 9.79 -9.49 6.59
C ASN A 40 8.87 -9.41 5.36
N LYS A 41 8.23 -10.53 4.99
CA LYS A 41 7.22 -10.57 3.92
C LYS A 41 6.03 -9.66 4.27
N CYS A 42 5.46 -9.83 5.46
CA CYS A 42 4.35 -8.98 5.92
C CYS A 42 4.75 -7.50 6.01
N ALA A 43 5.95 -7.21 6.54
CA ALA A 43 6.45 -5.84 6.61
C ALA A 43 6.56 -5.19 5.21
N ARG A 44 7.15 -5.91 4.24
CA ARG A 44 7.32 -5.42 2.86
C ARG A 44 5.99 -5.26 2.14
N GLU A 45 5.06 -6.18 2.36
CA GLU A 45 3.73 -6.12 1.75
C GLU A 45 2.95 -4.90 2.25
N TRP A 46 2.98 -4.66 3.56
CA TRP A 46 2.38 -3.46 4.12
C TRP A 46 3.02 -2.20 3.55
N GLN A 47 4.35 -2.12 3.53
CA GLN A 47 5.10 -0.97 2.99
C GLN A 47 4.73 -0.67 1.53
N ARG A 48 4.66 -1.70 0.68
CA ARG A 48 4.31 -1.57 -0.75
C ARG A 48 2.88 -1.08 -1.00
N ASN A 49 2.01 -1.14 -0.01
CA ASN A 49 0.63 -0.70 -0.14
C ASN A 49 0.33 0.54 0.70
N HIS A 50 1.17 0.90 1.69
CA HIS A 50 0.81 1.96 2.64
C HIS A 50 1.83 3.08 2.72
N ILE A 51 3.03 2.96 2.15
CA ILE A 51 4.02 4.04 2.15
C ILE A 51 4.26 4.48 0.71
N TRP A 52 4.01 5.76 0.42
CA TRP A 52 4.12 6.34 -0.93
C TRP A 52 5.38 5.93 -1.69
N ARG A 53 6.56 6.08 -1.07
CA ARG A 53 7.84 5.74 -1.71
C ARG A 53 7.88 4.31 -2.25
N PHE A 54 7.36 3.36 -1.47
CA PHE A 54 7.39 1.94 -1.84
C PHE A 54 6.24 1.57 -2.77
N ALA A 55 5.05 2.11 -2.54
CA ALA A 55 3.89 1.92 -3.41
C ALA A 55 4.13 2.49 -4.81
N ARG A 56 4.64 3.73 -4.91
CA ARG A 56 5.07 4.35 -6.16
C ARG A 56 6.09 3.51 -6.92
N SER A 57 7.12 3.01 -6.22
CA SER A 57 8.12 2.15 -6.86
C SER A 57 7.53 0.83 -7.35
N ALA A 58 6.60 0.24 -6.59
CA ALA A 58 5.90 -0.97 -7.00
C ALA A 58 4.97 -0.74 -8.21
N ALA A 59 4.25 0.39 -8.26
CA ALA A 59 3.39 0.77 -9.37
C ALA A 59 4.19 0.91 -10.67
N LYS A 60 5.29 1.67 -10.64
CA LYS A 60 6.20 1.80 -11.80
C LYS A 60 6.72 0.46 -12.29
N ARG A 61 7.13 -0.44 -11.38
CA ARG A 61 7.60 -1.78 -11.76
C ARG A 61 6.48 -2.62 -12.38
N ARG A 62 5.26 -2.57 -11.83
CA ARG A 62 4.08 -3.27 -12.37
C ARG A 62 3.78 -2.80 -13.80
N ALA A 63 3.87 -1.50 -14.06
CA ALA A 63 3.70 -0.91 -15.38
C ALA A 63 4.93 -1.05 -16.30
N LYS A 64 5.97 -1.79 -15.87
CA LYS A 64 7.26 -1.90 -16.57
C LYS A 64 7.88 -0.55 -16.94
N TYR A 65 7.59 0.50 -16.16
CA TYR A 65 8.00 1.89 -16.41
C TYR A 65 7.45 2.48 -17.71
N HIS A 66 6.25 2.07 -18.14
CA HIS A 66 5.53 2.68 -19.25
C HIS A 66 4.22 3.28 -18.75
N CYS A 67 3.78 4.37 -19.39
CA CYS A 67 2.46 4.92 -19.15
C CYS A 67 1.41 3.87 -19.55
N GLN A 68 0.43 3.65 -18.68
CA GLN A 68 -0.63 2.68 -18.88
C GLN A 68 -1.78 3.23 -19.74
N GLN A 69 -1.76 4.53 -20.04
CA GLN A 69 -2.76 5.16 -20.90
C GLN A 69 -2.59 4.73 -22.36
N GLN A 70 -3.72 4.36 -22.98
CA GLN A 70 -3.71 3.90 -24.36
C GLN A 70 -3.20 4.98 -25.32
N GLY A 71 -2.26 4.62 -26.19
CA GLY A 71 -1.67 5.52 -27.18
C GLY A 71 -0.60 6.47 -26.63
N CYS A 72 -0.25 6.39 -25.34
CA CYS A 72 0.83 7.19 -24.80
C CYS A 72 2.21 6.73 -25.31
N THR A 73 3.01 7.66 -25.83
CA THR A 73 4.36 7.43 -26.36
C THR A 73 5.44 8.08 -25.50
N ALA A 74 5.12 8.46 -24.26
CA ALA A 74 6.08 9.09 -23.35
C ALA A 74 7.25 8.16 -23.01
N GLU A 75 8.42 8.76 -22.80
CA GLU A 75 9.62 8.02 -22.41
C GLU A 75 9.48 7.42 -21.01
N ARG A 76 10.16 6.29 -20.78
CA ARG A 76 10.05 5.52 -19.52
C ARG A 76 10.36 6.33 -18.26
N ARG A 77 11.23 7.34 -18.39
CA ARG A 77 11.68 8.19 -17.28
C ARG A 77 10.66 9.26 -16.88
N ASP A 78 9.75 9.59 -17.78
CA ASP A 78 8.80 10.70 -17.61
C ASP A 78 7.45 10.23 -17.02
N CYS A 79 7.27 8.92 -16.83
CA CYS A 79 6.04 8.39 -16.24
C CYS A 79 5.93 8.80 -14.76
N GLU A 80 4.85 9.49 -14.42
CA GLU A 80 4.50 9.81 -13.04
C GLU A 80 3.71 8.65 -12.42
N VAL A 81 3.30 8.80 -11.16
CA VAL A 81 2.37 7.84 -10.54
C VAL A 81 1.30 8.66 -9.90
N ASN A 82 0.06 8.36 -10.24
CA ASN A 82 -1.11 9.02 -9.73
C ASN A 82 -1.98 8.02 -8.96
N HIS A 83 -2.80 8.55 -8.06
CA HIS A 83 -3.90 7.79 -7.49
C HIS A 83 -5.01 7.67 -8.53
N ILE A 84 -5.57 6.46 -8.69
CA ILE A 84 -6.68 6.23 -9.65
C ILE A 84 -7.88 7.08 -9.30
N SER A 85 -8.23 7.14 -8.01
CA SER A 85 -9.19 8.10 -7.48
C SER A 85 -8.43 9.26 -6.86
N ALA A 86 -8.67 10.47 -7.39
CA ALA A 86 -8.08 11.68 -6.85
C ALA A 86 -8.43 11.83 -5.36
N ARG A 87 -7.43 12.13 -4.54
CA ARG A 87 -7.62 12.32 -3.11
C ARG A 87 -7.82 13.80 -2.80
N ASN A 88 -8.87 14.12 -2.05
CA ASN A 88 -9.03 15.44 -1.46
C ASN A 88 -8.19 15.56 -0.17
N GLY A 89 -7.33 16.58 -0.10
CA GLY A 89 -6.53 16.92 1.09
C GLY A 89 -5.06 16.44 1.06
N GLY A 90 -4.32 16.82 2.10
CA GLY A 90 -2.88 16.54 2.22
C GLY A 90 -2.51 15.26 2.97
N GLY A 91 -1.27 14.83 2.80
CA GLY A 91 -0.62 13.82 3.64
C GLY A 91 0.10 12.75 2.82
N TYR A 92 1.43 12.87 2.73
CA TYR A 92 2.33 11.82 2.25
C TYR A 92 2.67 10.79 3.36
N GLY A 93 1.94 10.84 4.48
CA GLY A 93 2.08 9.90 5.59
C GLY A 93 1.56 8.52 5.20
N PRO A 94 1.96 7.46 5.91
CA PRO A 94 1.50 6.13 5.56
C PRO A 94 -0.02 5.99 5.66
N GLY A 95 -0.64 5.30 4.70
CA GLY A 95 -2.05 4.93 4.79
C GLY A 95 -2.61 4.19 3.57
N CYS A 96 -3.86 3.74 3.71
CA CYS A 96 -4.57 2.86 2.77
C CYS A 96 -4.80 3.50 1.40
N HIS A 97 -4.80 4.84 1.35
CA HIS A 97 -4.89 5.57 0.09
C HIS A 97 -3.65 5.34 -0.81
N HIS A 98 -2.58 4.68 -0.35
CA HIS A 98 -1.44 4.30 -1.18
C HIS A 98 -1.52 2.87 -1.73
N HIS A 99 -2.66 2.17 -1.59
CA HIS A 99 -2.80 0.79 -2.04
C HIS A 99 -2.41 0.66 -3.51
N LEU A 100 -1.58 -0.35 -3.79
CA LEU A 100 -1.00 -0.51 -5.12
C LEU A 100 -2.09 -0.78 -6.15
N ASN A 101 -3.04 -1.65 -5.81
CA ASN A 101 -4.21 -1.98 -6.61
C ASN A 101 -5.47 -1.51 -5.86
N PRO A 102 -6.58 -1.23 -6.57
CA PRO A 102 -7.88 -1.02 -5.96
C PRO A 102 -8.30 -2.24 -5.13
N ASP A 103 -9.03 -2.00 -4.05
CA ASP A 103 -9.70 -3.07 -3.29
C ASP A 103 -10.92 -3.62 -4.04
N LYS A 104 -11.64 -4.56 -3.41
CA LYS A 104 -12.86 -5.18 -3.98
C LYS A 104 -13.99 -4.19 -4.30
N ASN A 105 -13.97 -3.01 -3.69
CA ASN A 105 -14.95 -1.94 -3.90
C ASN A 105 -14.43 -0.88 -4.89
N GLY A 106 -13.25 -1.10 -5.49
CA GLY A 106 -12.62 -0.14 -6.40
C GLY A 106 -11.93 1.03 -5.69
N VAL A 107 -11.75 0.96 -4.36
CA VAL A 107 -11.16 2.05 -3.58
C VAL A 107 -9.64 1.95 -3.57
N GLY A 108 -8.97 3.09 -3.71
CA GLY A 108 -7.50 3.18 -3.74
C GLY A 108 -6.93 2.86 -5.12
N GLY A 109 -5.72 2.31 -5.15
CA GLY A 109 -5.03 1.98 -6.40
C GLY A 109 -4.18 3.12 -6.96
N LEU A 110 -3.07 2.72 -7.59
CA LEU A 110 -2.15 3.63 -8.26
C LEU A 110 -2.10 3.30 -9.75
N GLU A 111 -2.00 4.33 -10.58
CA GLU A 111 -1.75 4.26 -12.01
C GLU A 111 -0.43 4.95 -12.38
N VAL A 112 0.11 4.56 -13.52
CA VAL A 112 1.40 5.04 -14.06
C VAL A 112 1.18 5.63 -15.44
#